data_AF-A0A9D6LVV1-F1
#
_entry.id   AF-A0A9D6LVV1-F1
#
_cell.length_a   1.000
_cell.length_b   1.000
_cell.length_c   1.000
_cell.angle_alpha   90.00
_cell.angle_beta   90.00
_cell.angle_gamma   90.00
#
_symmetry.space_group_name_H-M   'P 1'
#
loop_
_entity.id
_entity.type
_entity.pdbx_description
1 polymer ?
#
loop_
_entity_poly.entity_id
_entity_poly.type
_entity_poly.pdbx_seq_one_letter_code
_entity_poly.pdbx_strand_id
1 'polypeptide(L)'
;MRLPFRFLLAYCCACSAGSHAPAQGPRGATLELHFSAGGQPTVARVYIFDQDGRPLLIPGAIHYSRPGEVHSVVDRRAVMQLAPGKYRVRAEKGAEFRPAEKMATLEPGAATRLDMEIPRFHEMNQRGWYSGDLHIHRAPEEMPLLLRAEELNVGPTITRHLGMSREPPPPFPPTHLVPADQAHIASQQNQEVERLGRGHGAVVLLNTSSPIDPNMTVLYPLDLEYCRQARAEGGFVDAEKPIWKNVPVNVAFGAIDAIGIVNNHFHPNGVLLEAEKFGSMERDSPAYQTPAGFAQWMIDLYYSFLQCGFRIPVSAGSASGVMPVWPGFERVYVHLSGPFSYTRWFQDLKAGRSIATNGPLLEVYVEGQPP
;
A
#
# COMPACT_ATOMS: atom_id res chain seq x y z
N MET A 1 27.40 91.06 5.61
CA MET A 1 26.97 91.37 7.00
C MET A 1 26.35 90.09 7.57
N ARG A 2 26.75 89.68 8.79
CA ARG A 2 26.57 88.31 9.33
C ARG A 2 25.11 87.84 9.49
N LEU A 3 25.00 86.50 9.50
CA LEU A 3 23.83 85.61 9.47
C LEU A 3 22.76 85.77 10.59
N PRO A 4 21.54 85.24 10.36
CA PRO A 4 20.47 84.99 11.34
C PRO A 4 20.41 83.50 11.78
N PHE A 5 19.86 83.15 12.96
CA PHE A 5 19.25 81.82 13.26
C PHE A 5 18.46 81.93 14.60
N ARG A 6 17.13 82.09 14.58
CA ARG A 6 16.04 81.08 14.63
C ARG A 6 15.79 80.48 16.04
N PHE A 7 14.71 80.94 16.67
CA PHE A 7 13.99 80.27 17.76
C PHE A 7 13.15 79.12 17.19
N LEU A 8 13.17 77.96 17.85
CA LEU A 8 12.29 76.82 17.57
C LEU A 8 11.48 76.53 18.84
N LEU A 9 10.17 76.78 18.77
CA LEU A 9 9.17 76.35 19.74
C LEU A 9 8.97 74.83 19.60
N ALA A 10 9.12 74.08 20.68
CA ALA A 10 8.69 72.68 20.75
C ALA A 10 7.36 72.58 21.50
N TYR A 11 6.32 72.20 20.79
CA TYR A 11 5.01 71.82 21.32
C TYR A 11 5.13 70.45 22.02
N CYS A 12 4.71 70.36 23.29
CA CYS A 12 4.51 69.09 23.98
C CYS A 12 3.18 68.47 23.53
N CYS A 13 3.23 67.44 22.69
CA CYS A 13 2.12 66.50 22.50
C CYS A 13 2.18 65.43 23.59
N ALA A 14 1.20 65.42 24.49
CA ALA A 14 0.97 64.31 25.40
C ALA A 14 0.31 63.15 24.61
N CYS A 15 1.08 62.12 24.29
CA CYS A 15 0.53 60.85 23.82
C CYS A 15 0.12 59.99 25.02
N SER A 16 -1.17 59.77 25.19
CA SER A 16 -1.71 58.75 26.10
C SER A 16 -1.37 57.36 25.56
N ALA A 17 -0.52 56.63 26.29
CA ALA A 17 -0.24 55.23 26.00
C ALA A 17 -1.46 54.39 26.41
N GLY A 18 -2.36 54.13 25.45
CA GLY A 18 -3.35 53.06 25.58
C GLY A 18 -2.65 51.71 25.51
N SER A 19 -2.64 50.97 26.61
CA SER A 19 -2.23 49.57 26.66
C SER A 19 -3.23 48.73 25.86
N HIS A 20 -2.98 48.53 24.56
CA HIS A 20 -3.63 47.47 23.82
C HIS A 20 -2.98 46.15 24.24
N ALA A 21 -3.71 45.35 25.01
CA ALA A 21 -3.42 43.94 25.16
C ALA A 21 -3.34 43.33 23.75
N PRO A 22 -2.34 42.49 23.45
CA PRO A 22 -2.26 41.83 22.16
C PRO A 22 -3.55 41.01 21.99
N ALA A 23 -4.25 41.24 20.88
CA ALA A 23 -5.37 40.40 20.47
C ALA A 23 -4.87 38.95 20.50
N GLN A 24 -5.46 38.12 21.37
CA GLN A 24 -5.21 36.69 21.34
C GLN A 24 -5.55 36.23 19.93
N GLY A 25 -4.55 35.73 19.19
CA GLY A 25 -4.79 35.09 17.90
C GLY A 25 -5.90 34.05 18.04
N PRO A 26 -6.62 33.71 16.96
CA PRO A 26 -7.75 32.80 17.03
C PRO A 26 -7.35 31.55 17.82
N ARG A 27 -8.05 31.30 18.95
CA ARG A 27 -7.77 30.14 19.79
C ARG A 27 -8.02 28.90 18.94
N GLY A 28 -6.97 28.10 18.72
CA GLY A 28 -7.08 26.81 18.06
C GLY A 28 -8.06 25.89 18.79
N ALA A 29 -8.52 24.87 18.10
CA ALA A 29 -9.40 23.84 18.64
C ALA A 29 -8.71 22.48 18.61
N THR A 30 -9.01 21.63 19.59
CA THR A 30 -8.42 20.29 19.70
C THR A 30 -9.41 19.25 19.18
N LEU A 31 -8.93 18.36 18.30
CA LEU A 31 -9.65 17.17 17.88
C LEU A 31 -8.96 15.94 18.46
N GLU A 32 -9.68 15.17 19.28
CA GLU A 32 -9.23 13.90 19.86
C GLU A 32 -9.92 12.75 19.14
N LEU A 33 -9.14 11.85 18.56
CA LEU A 33 -9.63 10.69 17.82
C LEU A 33 -9.30 9.42 18.60
N HIS A 34 -10.28 8.54 18.74
CA HIS A 34 -10.12 7.21 19.34
C HIS A 34 -10.67 6.16 18.38
N PHE A 35 -9.91 5.10 18.10
CA PHE A 35 -10.29 4.06 17.14
C PHE A 35 -10.48 2.73 17.84
N SER A 36 -11.61 2.08 17.58
CA SER A 36 -11.92 0.75 18.09
C SER A 36 -12.53 -0.15 17.02
N ALA A 37 -12.40 -1.45 17.20
CA ALA A 37 -13.11 -2.46 16.42
C ALA A 37 -13.52 -3.61 17.35
N GLY A 38 -14.81 -3.97 17.34
CA GLY A 38 -15.38 -4.89 18.33
C GLY A 38 -15.25 -4.34 19.76
N GLY A 39 -15.27 -3.02 19.92
CA GLY A 39 -15.07 -2.34 21.22
C GLY A 39 -13.63 -2.39 21.76
N GLN A 40 -12.66 -2.95 21.03
CA GLN A 40 -11.25 -2.98 21.42
C GLN A 40 -10.46 -1.89 20.68
N PRO A 41 -9.50 -1.19 21.32
CA PRO A 41 -8.65 -0.22 20.64
C PRO A 41 -7.89 -0.84 19.46
N THR A 42 -7.91 -0.19 18.30
CA THR A 42 -7.29 -0.73 17.06
C THR A 42 -6.39 0.28 16.35
N VAL A 43 -5.50 -0.24 15.51
CA VAL A 43 -4.83 0.54 14.46
C VAL A 43 -5.83 0.79 13.32
N ALA A 44 -5.80 1.98 12.72
CA ALA A 44 -6.66 2.35 11.60
C ALA A 44 -5.93 3.24 10.58
N ARG A 45 -6.33 3.13 9.31
CA ARG A 45 -6.07 4.14 8.29
C ARG A 45 -7.11 5.25 8.43
N VAL A 46 -6.67 6.51 8.44
CA VAL A 46 -7.49 7.66 8.79
C VAL A 46 -7.37 8.75 7.73
N TYR A 47 -8.53 9.20 7.26
CA TYR A 47 -8.69 10.34 6.38
C TYR A 47 -9.39 11.46 7.14
N ILE A 48 -8.84 12.67 7.08
CA ILE A 48 -9.45 13.86 7.62
C ILE A 48 -9.55 14.87 6.49
N PHE A 49 -10.73 15.43 6.29
CA PHE A 49 -10.98 16.46 5.28
C PHE A 49 -11.48 17.72 5.96
N ASP A 50 -10.94 18.87 5.57
CA ASP A 50 -11.49 20.17 5.96
C ASP A 50 -12.82 20.47 5.23
N GLN A 51 -13.38 21.63 5.52
CA GLN A 51 -14.63 22.10 4.92
C GLN A 51 -14.58 22.26 3.39
N ASP A 52 -13.39 22.44 2.81
CA ASP A 52 -13.16 22.56 1.37
C ASP A 52 -12.86 21.19 0.73
N GLY A 53 -12.89 20.12 1.52
CA GLY A 53 -12.56 18.76 1.08
C GLY A 53 -11.06 18.50 0.94
N ARG A 54 -10.19 19.37 1.47
CA ARG A 54 -8.74 19.16 1.41
C ARG A 54 -8.31 18.14 2.47
N PRO A 55 -7.50 17.14 2.11
CA PRO A 55 -7.03 16.15 3.05
C PRO A 55 -6.03 16.74 4.04
N LEU A 56 -6.11 16.33 5.30
CA LEU A 56 -5.22 16.71 6.39
C LEU A 56 -4.49 15.47 6.93
N LEU A 57 -3.20 15.61 7.17
CA LEU A 57 -2.36 14.57 7.77
C LEU A 57 -2.21 14.80 9.28
N ILE A 58 -2.16 13.70 10.04
CA ILE A 58 -2.09 13.71 11.51
C ILE A 58 -0.61 13.79 11.93
N PRO A 59 -0.14 14.87 12.56
CA PRO A 59 1.27 14.99 12.96
C PRO A 59 1.76 13.81 13.80
N GLY A 60 2.94 13.28 13.47
CA GLY A 60 3.57 12.16 14.18
C GLY A 60 3.01 10.76 13.83
N ALA A 61 1.95 10.67 13.03
CA ALA A 61 1.51 9.41 12.44
C ALA A 61 2.33 9.06 11.18
N ILE A 62 2.23 7.81 10.74
CA ILE A 62 2.70 7.42 9.40
C ILE A 62 1.84 8.16 8.37
N HIS A 63 2.47 8.82 7.41
CA HIS A 63 1.79 9.54 6.33
C HIS A 63 1.91 8.80 5.02
N TYR A 64 0.83 8.83 4.25
CA TYR A 64 0.85 8.41 2.88
C TYR A 64 0.23 9.52 2.03
N SER A 65 0.95 9.97 1.01
CA SER A 65 0.53 11.09 0.17
C SER A 65 0.94 10.85 -1.27
N ARG A 66 -0.01 10.41 -2.08
CA ARG A 66 0.10 10.31 -3.53
C ARG A 66 -1.15 10.89 -4.20
N PRO A 67 -1.11 11.20 -5.51
CA PRO A 67 -2.28 11.74 -6.21
C PRO A 67 -3.52 10.86 -6.00
N GLY A 68 -4.58 11.44 -5.44
CA GLY A 68 -5.84 10.73 -5.15
C GLY A 68 -5.86 9.90 -3.87
N GLU A 69 -4.76 9.77 -3.14
CA GLU A 69 -4.68 8.96 -1.92
C GLU A 69 -3.81 9.65 -0.86
N VAL A 70 -4.45 10.28 0.12
CA VAL A 70 -3.80 11.02 1.21
C VAL A 70 -4.42 10.61 2.55
N HIS A 71 -3.64 9.93 3.39
CA HIS A 71 -4.11 9.43 4.67
C HIS A 71 -3.00 9.35 5.72
N SER A 72 -3.39 9.16 6.97
CA SER A 72 -2.50 8.80 8.07
C SER A 72 -2.82 7.41 8.61
N VAL A 73 -1.84 6.71 9.18
CA VAL A 73 -2.07 5.45 9.91
C VAL A 73 -1.81 5.67 11.39
N VAL A 74 -2.81 5.37 12.22
CA VAL A 74 -2.82 5.72 13.65
C VAL A 74 -2.98 4.47 14.51
N ASP A 75 -2.15 4.35 15.55
CA ASP A 75 -2.31 3.36 16.61
C ASP A 75 -3.26 3.88 17.71
N ARG A 76 -4.52 3.41 17.69
CA ARG A 76 -5.55 3.58 18.73
C ARG A 76 -6.07 4.99 18.98
N ARG A 77 -5.23 6.03 18.97
CA ARG A 77 -5.65 7.41 19.22
C ARG A 77 -4.74 8.44 18.56
N ALA A 78 -5.30 9.60 18.24
CA ALA A 78 -4.56 10.77 17.78
C ALA A 78 -5.15 12.05 18.36
N VAL A 79 -4.32 13.10 18.48
CA VAL A 79 -4.75 14.43 18.90
C VAL A 79 -4.22 15.43 17.89
N MET A 80 -5.08 16.35 17.44
CA MET A 80 -4.72 17.39 16.48
C MET A 80 -5.13 18.77 16.98
N GLN A 81 -4.29 19.76 16.73
CA GLN A 81 -4.65 21.17 16.84
C GLN A 81 -5.06 21.67 15.46
N LEU A 82 -6.30 22.15 15.34
CA LEU A 82 -6.92 22.57 14.09
C LEU A 82 -7.57 23.95 14.26
N ALA A 83 -7.89 24.59 13.14
CA ALA A 83 -8.74 25.77 13.18
C ALA A 83 -10.17 25.39 13.61
N PRO A 84 -10.92 26.30 14.26
CA PRO A 84 -12.35 26.11 14.44
C PRO A 84 -13.04 25.93 13.08
N GLY A 85 -13.99 24.99 12.98
CA GLY A 85 -14.62 24.64 11.71
C GLY A 85 -15.18 23.23 11.66
N LYS A 86 -15.65 22.83 10.48
CA LYS A 86 -16.21 21.49 10.24
C LYS A 86 -15.17 20.60 9.56
N TYR A 87 -15.07 19.37 10.04
CA TYR A 87 -14.15 18.35 9.52
C TYR A 87 -14.89 17.04 9.30
N ARG A 88 -14.60 16.36 8.18
CA ARG A 88 -15.06 14.98 7.94
C ARG A 88 -13.92 14.03 8.28
N VAL A 89 -14.18 13.07 9.16
CA VAL A 89 -13.21 12.06 9.59
C VAL A 89 -13.72 10.69 9.16
N ARG A 90 -12.92 9.97 8.37
CA ARG A 90 -13.17 8.59 7.94
C ARG A 90 -12.05 7.69 8.42
N ALA A 91 -12.40 6.58 9.07
CA ALA A 91 -11.48 5.58 9.57
C ALA A 91 -11.75 4.23 8.90
N GLU A 92 -10.70 3.55 8.47
CA GLU A 92 -10.75 2.30 7.73
C GLU A 92 -9.78 1.26 8.29
N LYS A 93 -10.08 -0.01 8.04
CA LYS A 93 -9.27 -1.15 8.47
C LYS A 93 -9.46 -2.34 7.54
N GLY A 94 -8.51 -2.63 6.66
CA GLY A 94 -8.52 -3.84 5.82
C GLY A 94 -9.79 -4.09 4.99
N ALA A 95 -9.85 -5.26 4.33
CA ALA A 95 -10.97 -5.63 3.45
C ALA A 95 -12.17 -6.28 4.18
N GLU A 96 -12.00 -6.62 5.47
CA GLU A 96 -12.98 -7.36 6.28
C GLU A 96 -13.83 -6.46 7.20
N PHE A 97 -13.68 -5.14 7.06
CA PHE A 97 -14.34 -4.14 7.89
C PHE A 97 -15.05 -3.08 7.03
N ARG A 98 -16.09 -2.47 7.59
CA ARG A 98 -16.72 -1.30 6.96
C ARG A 98 -16.08 -0.01 7.47
N PRO A 99 -15.85 0.98 6.60
CA PRO A 99 -15.40 2.31 7.02
C PRO A 99 -16.34 2.93 8.05
N ALA A 100 -15.78 3.62 9.04
CA ALA A 100 -16.51 4.49 9.96
C ALA A 100 -16.30 5.94 9.55
N GLU A 101 -17.37 6.73 9.42
CA GLU A 101 -17.28 8.14 9.05
C GLU A 101 -18.11 9.01 9.99
N LYS A 102 -17.53 10.14 10.45
CA LYS A 102 -18.18 11.11 11.33
C LYS A 102 -17.81 12.53 10.93
N MET A 103 -18.71 13.47 11.24
CA MET A 103 -18.43 14.90 11.18
C MET A 103 -18.03 15.41 12.57
N ALA A 104 -16.98 16.23 12.63
CA ALA A 104 -16.61 17.02 13.80
C ALA A 104 -16.88 18.51 13.53
N THR A 105 -17.46 19.19 14.51
CA THR A 105 -17.52 20.66 14.54
C THR A 105 -16.65 21.13 15.69
N LEU A 106 -15.58 21.85 15.37
CA LEU A 106 -14.61 22.34 16.33
C LEU A 106 -14.91 23.80 16.68
N GLU A 107 -15.10 24.06 17.97
CA GLU A 107 -15.31 25.41 18.51
C GLU A 107 -14.01 26.02 19.03
N PRO A 108 -13.82 27.36 18.95
CA PRO A 108 -12.60 28.03 19.40
C PRO A 108 -12.23 27.70 20.86
N GLY A 109 -11.03 27.13 21.06
CA GLY A 109 -10.51 26.77 22.38
C GLY A 109 -11.14 25.52 23.02
N ALA A 110 -12.03 24.82 22.32
CA ALA A 110 -12.66 23.58 22.81
C ALA A 110 -11.88 22.34 22.37
N ALA A 111 -12.03 21.25 23.14
CA ALA A 111 -11.63 19.91 22.74
C ALA A 111 -12.87 19.12 22.31
N THR A 112 -12.81 18.53 21.12
CA THR A 112 -13.86 17.67 20.57
C THR A 112 -13.32 16.26 20.44
N ARG A 113 -13.99 15.31 21.09
CA ARG A 113 -13.64 13.89 21.01
C ARG A 113 -14.54 13.17 20.00
N LEU A 114 -13.94 12.39 19.10
CA LEU A 114 -14.61 11.43 18.25
C LEU A 114 -14.14 10.02 18.55
N ASP A 115 -15.06 9.17 19.02
CA ASP A 115 -14.87 7.72 19.09
C ASP A 115 -15.31 7.07 17.77
N MET A 116 -14.40 6.39 17.09
CA MET A 116 -14.59 5.80 15.77
C MET A 116 -14.58 4.26 15.89
N GLU A 117 -15.76 3.67 15.96
CA GLU A 117 -15.94 2.21 15.94
C GLU A 117 -15.98 1.71 14.49
N ILE A 118 -15.03 0.86 14.11
CA ILE A 118 -14.86 0.29 12.78
C ILE A 118 -15.40 -1.15 12.80
N PRO A 119 -16.62 -1.40 12.30
CA PRO A 119 -17.25 -2.72 12.43
C PRO A 119 -16.63 -3.74 11.46
N ARG A 120 -16.17 -4.86 12.02
CA ARG A 120 -15.82 -6.06 11.25
C ARG A 120 -17.10 -6.72 10.74
N PHE A 121 -17.12 -7.16 9.48
CA PHE A 121 -18.26 -7.87 8.90
C PHE A 121 -17.92 -9.30 8.46
N HIS A 122 -16.64 -9.66 8.43
CA HIS A 122 -16.18 -11.00 8.05
C HIS A 122 -14.91 -11.41 8.80
N GLU A 123 -14.70 -12.71 8.99
CA GLU A 123 -13.54 -13.26 9.74
C GLU A 123 -12.83 -14.35 8.95
N MET A 124 -11.95 -13.97 8.02
CA MET A 124 -11.26 -14.91 7.12
C MET A 124 -10.33 -15.87 7.88
N ASN A 125 -9.55 -15.34 8.84
CA ASN A 125 -8.61 -16.15 9.61
C ASN A 125 -9.30 -17.26 10.41
N GLN A 126 -10.48 -17.02 10.99
CA GLN A 126 -11.24 -18.05 11.72
C GLN A 126 -11.70 -19.20 10.81
N ARG A 127 -11.73 -18.93 9.50
CA ARG A 127 -12.13 -19.87 8.45
C ARG A 127 -10.93 -20.46 7.71
N GLY A 128 -9.72 -20.27 8.23
CA GLY A 128 -8.49 -20.81 7.65
C GLY A 128 -7.91 -20.01 6.49
N TRP A 129 -8.49 -18.86 6.13
CA TRP A 129 -8.01 -18.01 5.05
C TRP A 129 -7.17 -16.86 5.57
N TYR A 130 -5.93 -16.73 5.08
CA TYR A 130 -4.98 -15.73 5.52
C TYR A 130 -4.52 -14.86 4.35
N SER A 131 -4.60 -13.56 4.53
CA SER A 131 -4.34 -12.55 3.50
C SER A 131 -2.85 -12.28 3.27
N GLY A 132 -2.52 -11.85 2.05
CA GLY A 132 -1.22 -11.29 1.72
C GLY A 132 -1.26 -10.36 0.50
N ASP A 133 -0.18 -9.61 0.35
CA ASP A 133 0.11 -8.69 -0.76
C ASP A 133 1.58 -8.86 -1.10
N LEU A 134 1.87 -9.30 -2.32
CA LEU A 134 3.19 -9.73 -2.75
C LEU A 134 4.02 -8.63 -3.42
N HIS A 135 3.49 -7.41 -3.53
CA HIS A 135 4.17 -6.29 -4.17
C HIS A 135 4.04 -5.05 -3.29
N ILE A 136 4.98 -4.83 -2.38
CA ILE A 136 4.95 -3.70 -1.44
C ILE A 136 6.31 -2.98 -1.44
N HIS A 137 6.28 -1.66 -1.64
CA HIS A 137 7.44 -0.74 -1.66
C HIS A 137 7.41 0.27 -0.50
N ARG A 138 6.77 -0.08 0.61
CA ARG A 138 6.69 0.75 1.82
C ARG A 138 7.99 0.65 2.63
N ALA A 139 8.24 1.67 3.45
CA ALA A 139 9.39 1.66 4.33
C ALA A 139 9.28 0.47 5.32
N PRO A 140 10.31 -0.38 5.47
CA PRO A 140 10.24 -1.58 6.31
C PRO A 140 9.84 -1.31 7.77
N GLU A 141 10.18 -0.13 8.30
CA GLU A 141 9.88 0.30 9.66
C GLU A 141 8.38 0.61 9.85
N GLU A 142 7.67 0.95 8.78
CA GLU A 142 6.22 1.21 8.80
C GLU A 142 5.42 -0.08 8.82
N MET A 143 5.97 -1.14 8.24
CA MET A 143 5.23 -2.36 7.91
C MET A 143 4.50 -2.99 9.09
N PRO A 144 5.07 -3.13 10.30
CA PRO A 144 4.33 -3.71 11.42
C PRO A 144 3.02 -2.97 11.75
N LEU A 145 3.00 -1.64 11.61
CA LEU A 145 1.79 -0.86 11.85
C LEU A 145 0.83 -0.94 10.65
N LEU A 146 1.35 -0.91 9.42
CA LEU A 146 0.54 -1.05 8.21
C LEU A 146 -0.17 -2.40 8.15
N LEU A 147 0.51 -3.52 8.44
CA LEU A 147 -0.14 -4.84 8.44
C LEU A 147 -1.32 -4.91 9.41
N ARG A 148 -1.19 -4.29 10.59
CA ARG A 148 -2.27 -4.21 11.59
C ARG A 148 -3.39 -3.25 11.18
N ALA A 149 -3.08 -2.16 10.46
CA ALA A 149 -4.08 -1.25 9.90
C ALA A 149 -4.89 -1.93 8.80
N GLU A 150 -4.24 -2.76 7.99
CA GLU A 150 -4.85 -3.40 6.82
C GLU A 150 -5.40 -4.80 7.09
N GLU A 151 -5.21 -5.35 8.29
CA GLU A 151 -5.51 -6.76 8.60
C GLU A 151 -4.96 -7.66 7.49
N LEU A 152 -3.66 -7.48 7.24
CA LEU A 152 -2.91 -8.11 6.17
C LEU A 152 -1.90 -9.09 6.78
N ASN A 153 -2.16 -10.40 6.72
CA ASN A 153 -1.42 -11.40 7.51
C ASN A 153 0.04 -11.54 7.07
N VAL A 154 0.29 -11.46 5.75
CA VAL A 154 1.62 -11.64 5.18
C VAL A 154 1.93 -10.48 4.22
N GLY A 155 2.95 -9.69 4.54
CA GLY A 155 3.39 -8.57 3.69
C GLY A 155 4.87 -8.61 3.40
N PRO A 156 5.34 -9.43 2.45
CA PRO A 156 6.70 -9.32 1.94
C PRO A 156 6.94 -7.92 1.37
N THR A 157 7.91 -7.22 1.94
CA THR A 157 8.28 -5.87 1.56
C THR A 157 9.51 -5.94 0.67
N ILE A 158 9.40 -5.39 -0.53
CA ILE A 158 10.49 -5.28 -1.50
C ILE A 158 11.43 -4.20 -0.99
N THR A 159 12.57 -4.61 -0.43
CA THR A 159 13.58 -3.67 0.07
C THR A 159 14.70 -3.45 -0.94
N ARG A 160 14.78 -4.30 -1.98
CA ARG A 160 15.75 -4.18 -3.06
C ARG A 160 15.02 -4.13 -4.40
N HIS A 161 14.74 -2.91 -4.86
CA HIS A 161 14.27 -2.68 -6.22
C HIS A 161 15.47 -2.57 -7.16
N LEU A 162 15.58 -3.52 -8.08
CA LEU A 162 16.71 -3.68 -9.00
C LEU A 162 16.21 -3.28 -10.40
N GLY A 163 16.25 -1.98 -10.65
CA GLY A 163 15.94 -1.39 -11.94
C GLY A 163 17.16 -1.21 -12.85
N MET A 164 16.98 -0.59 -14.01
CA MET A 164 18.06 -0.20 -14.92
C MET A 164 18.88 1.03 -14.45
N SER A 165 18.74 1.42 -13.18
CA SER A 165 19.48 2.53 -12.58
C SER A 165 20.98 2.20 -12.49
N ARG A 166 21.83 3.23 -12.52
CA ARG A 166 23.28 3.09 -12.27
C ARG A 166 23.62 3.15 -10.78
N GLU A 167 22.63 3.37 -9.92
CA GLU A 167 22.82 3.37 -8.48
C GLU A 167 23.14 1.96 -7.98
N PRO A 168 24.01 1.83 -6.96
CA PRO A 168 24.25 0.52 -6.36
C PRO A 168 22.94 -0.03 -5.78
N PRO A 169 22.71 -1.35 -5.88
CA PRO A 169 21.56 -1.99 -5.25
C PRO A 169 21.47 -1.64 -3.75
N PRO A 170 20.25 -1.44 -3.21
CA PRO A 170 20.06 -1.30 -1.78
C PRO A 170 20.69 -2.49 -1.01
N PRO A 171 21.15 -2.28 0.23
CA PRO A 171 21.75 -3.34 1.03
C PRO A 171 20.75 -4.48 1.25
N PHE A 172 21.27 -5.70 1.31
CA PHE A 172 20.46 -6.87 1.64
C PHE A 172 20.15 -6.87 3.15
N PRO A 173 18.88 -6.92 3.58
CA PRO A 173 18.54 -6.84 5.00
C PRO A 173 19.08 -8.04 5.79
N PRO A 174 19.66 -7.81 6.98
CA PRO A 174 20.13 -8.90 7.84
C PRO A 174 18.98 -9.64 8.52
N THR A 175 17.82 -8.99 8.66
CA THR A 175 16.61 -9.56 9.26
C THR A 175 15.68 -10.02 8.15
N HIS A 176 15.31 -11.30 8.16
CA HIS A 176 14.32 -11.82 7.21
C HIS A 176 12.91 -11.45 7.64
N LEU A 177 12.46 -11.98 8.79
CA LEU A 177 11.08 -11.87 9.25
C LEU A 177 10.94 -10.83 10.35
N VAL A 178 9.90 -10.01 10.24
CA VAL A 178 9.53 -8.99 11.23
C VAL A 178 8.06 -9.22 11.62
N PRO A 179 7.80 -10.02 12.67
CA PRO A 179 6.45 -10.20 13.20
C PRO A 179 5.92 -8.89 13.78
N ALA A 180 4.68 -8.52 13.41
CA ALA A 180 3.97 -7.40 14.02
C ALA A 180 3.14 -7.85 15.23
N ASP A 181 2.57 -9.06 15.16
CA ASP A 181 1.90 -9.78 16.23
C ASP A 181 1.80 -11.29 15.86
N GLN A 182 0.88 -12.04 16.49
CA GLN A 182 0.70 -13.47 16.24
C GLN A 182 0.10 -13.81 14.86
N ALA A 183 -0.55 -12.86 14.19
CA ALA A 183 -1.29 -13.08 12.95
C ALA A 183 -0.76 -12.24 11.77
N HIS A 184 0.23 -11.38 12.00
CA HIS A 184 0.76 -10.44 11.00
C HIS A 184 2.29 -10.48 10.95
N ILE A 185 2.87 -10.77 9.78
CA ILE A 185 4.32 -10.90 9.59
C ILE A 185 4.73 -10.20 8.29
N ALA A 186 5.71 -9.29 8.38
CA ALA A 186 6.41 -8.76 7.22
C ALA A 186 7.70 -9.56 6.96
N SER A 187 8.16 -9.60 5.72
CA SER A 187 9.52 -10.05 5.40
C SER A 187 10.28 -8.94 4.67
N GLN A 188 11.60 -8.90 4.84
CA GLN A 188 12.46 -7.88 4.23
C GLN A 188 13.44 -8.42 3.21
N GLN A 189 13.71 -9.74 3.19
CA GLN A 189 14.63 -10.33 2.21
C GLN A 189 13.91 -10.62 0.88
N ASN A 190 13.48 -9.55 0.22
CA ASN A 190 12.72 -9.58 -1.03
C ASN A 190 13.26 -8.56 -2.03
N GLN A 191 13.19 -8.91 -3.31
CA GLN A 191 13.81 -8.16 -4.40
C GLN A 191 12.84 -8.09 -5.58
N GLU A 192 12.83 -6.97 -6.28
CA GLU A 192 12.15 -6.86 -7.57
C GLU A 192 13.20 -6.63 -8.64
N VAL A 193 13.19 -7.46 -9.68
CA VAL A 193 14.01 -7.21 -10.88
C VAL A 193 13.09 -6.60 -11.93
N GLU A 194 13.32 -5.32 -12.26
CA GLU A 194 12.42 -4.55 -13.13
C GLU A 194 13.17 -3.97 -14.34
N ARG A 195 12.75 -4.37 -15.54
CA ARG A 195 13.27 -3.86 -16.81
C ARG A 195 12.11 -3.41 -17.71
N LEU A 196 11.78 -2.13 -17.60
CA LEU A 196 10.66 -1.50 -18.31
C LEU A 196 10.96 -1.18 -19.78
N GLY A 197 9.91 -0.80 -20.52
CA GLY A 197 9.96 -0.34 -21.90
C GLY A 197 10.34 -1.44 -22.89
N ARG A 198 11.58 -1.43 -23.36
CA ARG A 198 12.10 -2.50 -24.24
C ARG A 198 12.49 -3.76 -23.48
N GLY A 199 12.58 -3.70 -22.15
CA GLY A 199 12.97 -4.84 -21.31
C GLY A 199 11.89 -5.91 -21.15
N HIS A 200 12.14 -6.79 -20.20
CA HIS A 200 11.36 -8.02 -19.97
C HIS A 200 10.09 -7.84 -19.12
N GLY A 201 9.93 -6.69 -18.45
CA GLY A 201 8.92 -6.47 -17.41
C GLY A 201 9.52 -6.61 -16.01
N ALA A 202 8.72 -7.08 -15.06
CA ALA A 202 9.14 -7.29 -13.67
C ALA A 202 8.97 -8.74 -13.22
N VAL A 203 9.82 -9.17 -12.28
CA VAL A 203 9.62 -10.37 -11.46
C VAL A 203 9.94 -10.03 -10.01
N VAL A 204 9.20 -10.61 -9.07
CA VAL A 204 9.42 -10.42 -7.64
C VAL A 204 9.99 -11.70 -7.04
N LEU A 205 11.18 -11.57 -6.44
CA LEU A 205 11.93 -12.63 -5.79
C LEU A 205 11.74 -12.49 -4.28
N LEU A 206 10.95 -13.38 -3.71
CA LEU A 206 10.54 -13.35 -2.30
C LEU A 206 11.31 -14.40 -1.50
N ASN A 207 11.60 -14.09 -0.23
CA ASN A 207 12.20 -15.03 0.72
C ASN A 207 13.53 -15.62 0.26
N THR A 208 14.32 -14.82 -0.44
CA THR A 208 15.68 -15.17 -0.84
C THR A 208 16.60 -15.23 0.37
N SER A 209 17.51 -16.19 0.44
CA SER A 209 18.46 -16.32 1.56
C SER A 209 19.71 -15.46 1.37
N SER A 210 19.95 -15.01 0.14
CA SER A 210 21.09 -14.22 -0.27
C SER A 210 20.67 -13.17 -1.31
N PRO A 211 21.43 -12.06 -1.47
CA PRO A 211 21.15 -11.09 -2.53
C PRO A 211 21.33 -11.74 -3.90
N ILE A 212 20.40 -11.45 -4.81
CA ILE A 212 20.49 -11.84 -6.21
C ILE A 212 20.82 -10.56 -6.95
N ASP A 213 22.11 -10.33 -7.18
CA ASP A 213 22.59 -9.11 -7.82
C ASP A 213 22.69 -9.29 -9.33
N PRO A 214 21.79 -8.68 -10.11
CA PRO A 214 21.77 -8.85 -11.55
C PRO A 214 22.90 -8.05 -12.20
N ASN A 215 23.84 -8.71 -12.87
CA ASN A 215 24.64 -8.04 -13.90
C ASN A 215 23.84 -7.99 -15.21
N MET A 216 22.83 -7.11 -15.22
CA MET A 216 21.86 -7.02 -16.31
C MET A 216 22.06 -5.83 -17.24
N THR A 217 21.81 -6.10 -18.52
CA THR A 217 21.42 -5.14 -19.54
C THR A 217 19.89 -5.19 -19.72
N VAL A 218 19.35 -4.37 -20.63
CA VAL A 218 17.90 -4.32 -20.90
C VAL A 218 17.29 -5.68 -21.24
N LEU A 219 18.02 -6.53 -22.00
CA LEU A 219 17.52 -7.80 -22.55
C LEU A 219 18.35 -9.02 -22.14
N TYR A 220 19.39 -8.85 -21.32
CA TYR A 220 20.27 -9.96 -20.94
C TYR A 220 20.81 -9.79 -19.52
N PRO A 221 20.88 -10.86 -18.71
CA PRO A 221 20.26 -12.17 -18.96
C PRO A 221 18.73 -12.10 -18.88
N LEU A 222 18.05 -13.19 -19.24
CA LEU A 222 16.60 -13.32 -19.03
C LEU A 222 16.29 -13.34 -17.53
N ASP A 223 15.09 -12.87 -17.13
CA ASP A 223 14.65 -12.98 -15.72
C ASP A 223 14.62 -14.40 -15.20
N LEU A 224 14.47 -15.36 -16.11
CA LEU A 224 14.56 -16.79 -15.86
C LEU A 224 15.75 -17.17 -14.98
N GLU A 225 16.92 -16.56 -15.18
CA GLU A 225 18.11 -16.90 -14.40
C GLU A 225 18.01 -16.44 -12.95
N TYR A 226 17.44 -15.26 -12.72
CA TYR A 226 17.18 -14.77 -11.36
C TYR A 226 16.07 -15.55 -10.66
N CYS A 227 15.02 -15.91 -11.41
CA CYS A 227 13.94 -16.76 -10.91
C CYS A 227 14.46 -18.14 -10.47
N ARG A 228 15.32 -18.76 -11.29
CA ARG A 228 15.96 -20.04 -10.94
C ARG A 228 16.86 -19.92 -9.72
N GLN A 229 17.65 -18.86 -9.63
CA GLN A 229 18.52 -18.62 -8.48
C GLN A 229 17.70 -18.49 -7.19
N ALA A 230 16.64 -17.66 -7.20
CA ALA A 230 15.75 -17.49 -6.04
C ALA A 230 15.13 -18.82 -5.60
N ARG A 231 14.64 -19.62 -6.55
CA ARG A 231 14.04 -20.93 -6.23
C ARG A 231 15.06 -21.95 -5.74
N ALA A 232 16.29 -21.94 -6.26
CA ALA A 232 17.33 -22.87 -5.87
C ALA A 232 17.73 -22.75 -4.39
N GLU A 233 17.59 -21.55 -3.80
CA GLU A 233 17.80 -21.31 -2.38
C GLU A 233 16.51 -21.38 -1.53
N GLY A 234 15.40 -21.84 -2.10
CA GLY A 234 14.13 -22.02 -1.40
C GLY A 234 13.23 -20.78 -1.36
N GLY A 235 13.56 -19.73 -2.11
CA GLY A 235 12.71 -18.56 -2.31
C GLY A 235 11.44 -18.86 -3.13
N PHE A 236 10.60 -17.85 -3.24
CA PHE A 236 9.35 -17.87 -3.97
C PHE A 236 9.37 -16.80 -5.06
N VAL A 237 8.94 -17.13 -6.27
CA VAL A 237 8.95 -16.20 -7.40
C VAL A 237 7.52 -15.84 -7.79
N ASP A 238 7.18 -14.57 -7.68
CA ASP A 238 5.94 -14.02 -8.22
C ASP A 238 6.22 -13.36 -9.58
N ALA A 239 5.41 -13.68 -10.58
CA ALA A 239 5.53 -13.10 -11.92
C ALA A 239 5.04 -11.65 -12.02
N GLU A 240 4.50 -11.12 -10.92
CA GLU A 240 3.89 -9.80 -10.72
C GLU A 240 2.60 -9.59 -11.52
N LYS A 241 2.60 -9.85 -12.82
CA LYS A 241 1.39 -9.87 -13.66
C LYS A 241 1.60 -10.58 -14.99
N PRO A 242 0.53 -11.14 -15.61
CA PRO A 242 0.65 -11.97 -16.81
C PRO A 242 1.06 -11.18 -18.06
N ILE A 243 0.97 -9.85 -18.03
CA ILE A 243 1.16 -8.99 -19.21
C ILE A 243 2.63 -8.72 -19.55
N TRP A 244 3.58 -9.11 -18.68
CA TRP A 244 4.99 -8.91 -18.96
C TRP A 244 5.50 -9.86 -20.04
N LYS A 245 6.36 -9.34 -20.93
CA LYS A 245 6.85 -10.05 -22.13
C LYS A 245 7.55 -11.36 -21.82
N ASN A 246 8.20 -11.45 -20.67
CA ASN A 246 9.00 -12.61 -20.29
C ASN A 246 8.22 -13.65 -19.45
N VAL A 247 6.98 -13.34 -19.03
CA VAL A 247 6.14 -14.27 -18.26
C VAL A 247 5.91 -15.58 -19.00
N PRO A 248 5.57 -15.61 -20.31
CA PRO A 248 5.41 -16.88 -21.03
C PRO A 248 6.66 -17.76 -21.01
N VAL A 249 7.86 -17.16 -21.08
CA VAL A 249 9.13 -17.89 -21.01
C VAL A 249 9.33 -18.43 -19.59
N ASN A 250 9.17 -17.59 -18.57
CA ASN A 250 9.34 -18.01 -17.17
C ASN A 250 8.34 -19.13 -16.79
N VAL A 251 7.10 -19.06 -17.28
CA VAL A 251 6.07 -20.10 -17.16
C VAL A 251 6.53 -21.41 -17.81
N ALA A 252 6.95 -21.35 -19.08
CA ALA A 252 7.33 -22.54 -19.85
C ALA A 252 8.49 -23.32 -19.22
N PHE A 253 9.41 -22.61 -18.55
CA PHE A 253 10.55 -23.22 -17.85
C PHE A 253 10.26 -23.54 -16.37
N GLY A 254 9.03 -23.35 -15.89
CA GLY A 254 8.65 -23.65 -14.50
C GLY A 254 9.35 -22.79 -13.46
N ALA A 255 9.68 -21.55 -13.82
CA ALA A 255 10.51 -20.66 -13.01
C ALA A 255 9.73 -19.74 -12.07
N ILE A 256 8.40 -19.72 -12.17
CA ILE A 256 7.52 -18.93 -11.30
C ILE A 256 6.69 -19.82 -10.38
N ASP A 257 6.32 -19.29 -9.22
CA ASP A 257 5.47 -19.95 -8.22
C ASP A 257 4.04 -19.40 -8.21
N ALA A 258 3.82 -18.15 -8.62
CA ALA A 258 2.49 -17.56 -8.80
C ALA A 258 2.48 -16.42 -9.84
N ILE A 259 1.28 -16.01 -10.26
CA ILE A 259 1.04 -14.88 -11.17
C ILE A 259 0.04 -13.90 -10.55
N GLY A 260 0.40 -12.61 -10.49
CA GLY A 260 -0.46 -11.53 -9.99
C GLY A 260 -1.54 -11.12 -11.00
N ILE A 261 -2.72 -11.73 -10.89
CA ILE A 261 -3.90 -11.34 -11.69
C ILE A 261 -4.56 -10.07 -11.15
N VAL A 262 -4.42 -9.86 -9.83
CA VAL A 262 -4.94 -8.72 -9.08
C VAL A 262 -3.72 -7.86 -8.70
N ASN A 263 -3.36 -6.91 -9.55
CA ASN A 263 -2.08 -6.22 -9.49
C ASN A 263 -2.20 -4.70 -9.54
N ASN A 264 -1.05 -4.04 -9.43
CA ASN A 264 -0.88 -2.60 -9.30
C ASN A 264 -1.37 -1.74 -10.49
N HIS A 265 -2.02 -2.31 -11.51
CA HIS A 265 -2.73 -1.53 -12.52
C HIS A 265 -4.16 -1.20 -12.11
N PHE A 266 -4.70 -1.91 -11.12
CA PHE A 266 -6.00 -1.60 -10.53
C PHE A 266 -5.79 -0.72 -9.29
N HIS A 267 -6.52 0.39 -9.24
CA HIS A 267 -6.45 1.36 -8.16
C HIS A 267 -7.85 1.65 -7.63
N PRO A 268 -7.96 2.15 -6.37
CA PRO A 268 -9.25 2.58 -5.83
C PRO A 268 -9.96 3.63 -6.71
N ASN A 269 -9.19 4.45 -7.42
CA ASN A 269 -9.69 5.58 -8.21
C ASN A 269 -9.54 5.39 -9.73
N GLY A 270 -9.25 4.19 -10.22
CA GLY A 270 -9.17 3.93 -11.67
C GLY A 270 -8.31 2.74 -12.07
N VAL A 271 -8.11 2.58 -13.38
CA VAL A 271 -7.25 1.53 -13.96
C VAL A 271 -6.18 2.18 -14.81
N LEU A 272 -4.92 1.78 -14.60
CA LEU A 272 -3.79 2.22 -15.40
C LEU A 272 -3.78 1.47 -16.73
N LEU A 273 -4.32 2.10 -17.78
CA LEU A 273 -4.45 1.46 -19.09
C LEU A 273 -3.19 1.57 -19.96
N GLU A 274 -2.20 2.39 -19.60
CA GLU A 274 -0.99 2.65 -20.41
C GLU A 274 0.11 1.58 -20.22
N ALA A 275 -0.24 0.30 -20.09
CA ALA A 275 0.70 -0.76 -19.75
C ALA A 275 1.87 -0.91 -20.76
N GLU A 276 1.62 -0.68 -22.05
CA GLU A 276 2.61 -0.81 -23.12
C GLU A 276 3.72 0.23 -23.01
N LYS A 277 3.42 1.41 -22.44
CA LYS A 277 4.41 2.45 -22.13
C LYS A 277 5.48 1.95 -21.16
N PHE A 278 5.10 1.02 -20.29
CA PHE A 278 5.99 0.37 -19.33
C PHE A 278 6.58 -0.94 -19.86
N GLY A 279 6.24 -1.36 -21.08
CA GLY A 279 6.84 -2.51 -21.74
C GLY A 279 6.07 -3.81 -21.62
N SER A 280 4.77 -3.77 -21.33
CA SER A 280 3.91 -4.95 -21.44
C SER A 280 3.89 -5.51 -22.87
N MET A 281 3.38 -6.74 -23.00
CA MET A 281 2.93 -7.26 -24.29
C MET A 281 1.89 -6.32 -24.91
N GLU A 282 1.83 -6.31 -26.23
CA GLU A 282 0.87 -5.50 -26.98
C GLU A 282 -0.52 -6.15 -26.93
N ARG A 283 -1.56 -5.34 -26.69
CA ARG A 283 -2.96 -5.78 -26.85
C ARG A 283 -3.32 -5.84 -28.32
N ASP A 284 -3.93 -6.95 -28.73
CA ASP A 284 -4.38 -7.20 -30.10
C ASP A 284 -5.82 -6.75 -30.37
N SER A 285 -6.56 -6.35 -29.32
CA SER A 285 -7.96 -5.97 -29.40
C SER A 285 -8.25 -4.63 -28.72
N PRO A 286 -8.99 -3.70 -29.38
CA PRO A 286 -9.48 -2.48 -28.74
C PRO A 286 -10.39 -2.73 -27.54
N ALA A 287 -11.04 -3.91 -27.46
CA ALA A 287 -11.90 -4.25 -26.33
C ALA A 287 -11.12 -4.25 -25.00
N TYR A 288 -9.83 -4.57 -25.03
CA TYR A 288 -8.94 -4.59 -23.87
C TYR A 288 -8.46 -3.19 -23.44
N GLN A 289 -8.89 -2.11 -24.10
CA GLN A 289 -8.51 -0.71 -23.79
C GLN A 289 -9.52 0.01 -22.88
N THR A 290 -10.44 -0.72 -22.25
CA THR A 290 -11.34 -0.19 -21.22
C THR A 290 -10.95 -0.77 -19.85
N PRO A 291 -11.36 -0.17 -18.72
CA PRO A 291 -11.09 -0.75 -17.39
C PRO A 291 -11.53 -2.21 -17.26
N ALA A 292 -12.75 -2.54 -17.70
CA ALA A 292 -13.27 -3.91 -17.68
C ALA A 292 -12.52 -4.82 -18.67
N GLY A 293 -12.25 -4.32 -19.88
CA GLY A 293 -11.50 -5.06 -20.88
C GLY A 293 -10.05 -5.35 -20.47
N PHE A 294 -9.40 -4.46 -19.73
CA PHE A 294 -8.05 -4.67 -19.24
C PHE A 294 -8.01 -5.78 -18.18
N ALA A 295 -9.01 -5.83 -17.30
CA ALA A 295 -9.19 -6.97 -16.39
C ALA A 295 -9.44 -8.27 -17.16
N GLN A 296 -10.32 -8.24 -18.17
CA GLN A 296 -10.60 -9.40 -19.01
C GLN A 296 -9.33 -9.90 -19.73
N TRP A 297 -8.49 -8.99 -20.23
CA TRP A 297 -7.23 -9.36 -20.90
C TRP A 297 -6.27 -10.12 -19.98
N MET A 298 -6.12 -9.69 -18.73
CA MET A 298 -5.29 -10.43 -17.76
C MET A 298 -5.82 -11.82 -17.51
N ILE A 299 -7.14 -11.94 -17.38
CA ILE A 299 -7.83 -13.21 -17.20
C ILE A 299 -7.60 -14.11 -18.42
N ASP A 300 -7.78 -13.59 -19.63
CA ASP A 300 -7.60 -14.36 -20.88
C ASP A 300 -6.15 -14.85 -21.05
N LEU A 301 -5.16 -14.01 -20.71
CA LEU A 301 -3.74 -14.41 -20.67
C LEU A 301 -3.50 -15.53 -19.65
N TYR A 302 -4.10 -15.42 -18.46
CA TYR A 302 -3.99 -16.47 -17.43
C TYR A 302 -4.62 -17.78 -17.89
N TYR A 303 -5.82 -17.74 -18.46
CA TYR A 303 -6.48 -18.92 -19.04
C TYR A 303 -5.70 -19.51 -20.21
N SER A 304 -4.97 -18.71 -20.98
CA SER A 304 -4.08 -19.21 -22.02
C SER A 304 -2.97 -20.11 -21.44
N PHE A 305 -2.39 -19.74 -20.29
CA PHE A 305 -1.45 -20.62 -19.59
C PHE A 305 -2.12 -21.91 -19.10
N LEU A 306 -3.33 -21.81 -18.51
CA LEU A 306 -4.07 -22.97 -18.04
C LEU A 306 -4.41 -23.95 -19.18
N GLN A 307 -4.83 -23.42 -20.34
CA GLN A 307 -5.16 -24.20 -21.53
C GLN A 307 -3.92 -24.90 -22.13
N CYS A 308 -2.74 -24.30 -21.99
CA CYS A 308 -1.46 -24.93 -22.32
C CYS A 308 -1.02 -26.00 -21.31
N GLY A 309 -1.82 -26.28 -20.27
CA GLY A 309 -1.55 -27.32 -19.28
C GLY A 309 -0.74 -26.84 -18.07
N PHE A 310 -0.37 -25.57 -18.00
CA PHE A 310 0.31 -25.01 -16.83
C PHE A 310 -0.69 -24.82 -15.68
N ARG A 311 -0.31 -25.22 -14.47
CA ARG A 311 -1.13 -25.04 -13.27
C ARG A 311 -0.38 -24.11 -12.32
N ILE A 312 -0.64 -22.81 -12.46
CA ILE A 312 0.08 -21.77 -11.74
C ILE A 312 -0.89 -21.05 -10.80
N PRO A 313 -0.61 -21.00 -9.48
CA PRO A 313 -1.40 -20.25 -8.51
C PRO A 313 -1.60 -18.78 -8.88
N VAL A 314 -2.75 -18.22 -8.50
CA VAL A 314 -2.99 -16.79 -8.56
C VAL A 314 -2.45 -16.10 -7.30
N SER A 315 -1.93 -14.90 -7.48
CA SER A 315 -1.51 -14.00 -6.40
C SER A 315 -2.03 -12.58 -6.62
N ALA A 316 -1.64 -11.67 -5.72
CA ALA A 316 -1.98 -10.27 -5.81
C ALA A 316 -0.85 -9.37 -5.29
N GLY A 317 -0.80 -8.12 -5.78
CA GLY A 317 0.24 -7.17 -5.41
C GLY A 317 -0.17 -5.71 -5.64
N SER A 318 -0.15 -4.86 -4.60
CA SER A 318 -0.64 -3.47 -4.70
C SER A 318 0.37 -2.48 -5.28
N ALA A 319 1.66 -2.79 -5.18
CA ALA A 319 2.77 -1.85 -5.31
C ALA A 319 2.61 -0.59 -4.43
N SER A 320 2.01 -0.75 -3.24
CA SER A 320 1.89 0.35 -2.28
C SER A 320 3.28 0.92 -1.96
N GLY A 321 3.40 2.24 -2.01
CA GLY A 321 4.68 2.94 -1.96
C GLY A 321 5.09 3.52 -3.30
N VAL A 322 4.69 2.90 -4.42
CA VAL A 322 4.87 3.42 -5.78
C VAL A 322 3.54 3.89 -6.38
N MET A 323 2.50 3.05 -6.32
CA MET A 323 1.14 3.36 -6.78
C MET A 323 0.32 4.03 -5.68
N PRO A 324 -0.68 4.90 -6.00
CA PRO A 324 -1.52 5.65 -5.05
C PRO A 324 -2.53 4.74 -4.33
N VAL A 325 -2.03 3.78 -3.57
CA VAL A 325 -2.81 2.72 -2.93
C VAL A 325 -2.15 2.27 -1.62
N TRP A 326 -2.94 1.79 -0.66
CA TRP A 326 -2.47 1.19 0.58
C TRP A 326 -2.12 -0.31 0.40
N PRO A 327 -1.29 -0.91 1.27
CA PRO A 327 -0.98 -2.33 1.19
C PRO A 327 -2.23 -3.20 1.36
N GLY A 328 -2.32 -4.28 0.60
CA GLY A 328 -3.42 -5.24 0.69
C GLY A 328 -4.76 -4.74 0.16
N PHE A 329 -4.77 -3.68 -0.66
CA PHE A 329 -5.90 -3.36 -1.55
C PHE A 329 -6.04 -4.45 -2.60
N GLU A 330 -4.96 -4.71 -3.35
CA GLU A 330 -4.80 -5.92 -4.15
C GLU A 330 -4.37 -7.05 -3.21
N ARG A 331 -5.22 -8.06 -3.03
CA ARG A 331 -5.06 -9.04 -1.94
C ARG A 331 -5.21 -10.47 -2.44
N VAL A 332 -4.35 -11.35 -1.94
CA VAL A 332 -4.52 -12.80 -2.07
C VAL A 332 -4.85 -13.39 -0.70
N TYR A 333 -5.88 -14.21 -0.63
CA TYR A 333 -6.19 -15.04 0.54
C TYR A 333 -5.74 -16.46 0.27
N VAL A 334 -5.05 -17.08 1.23
CA VAL A 334 -4.53 -18.44 1.15
C VAL A 334 -5.19 -19.29 2.22
N HIS A 335 -5.81 -20.41 1.81
CA HIS A 335 -6.42 -21.36 2.74
C HIS A 335 -5.39 -22.33 3.28
N LEU A 336 -5.10 -22.23 4.58
CA LEU A 336 -4.04 -23.02 5.19
C LEU A 336 -4.48 -24.45 5.50
N SER A 337 -3.56 -25.38 5.29
CA SER A 337 -3.73 -26.78 5.64
C SER A 337 -3.47 -27.07 7.13
N GLY A 338 -3.13 -26.05 7.92
CA GLY A 338 -2.83 -26.15 9.34
C GLY A 338 -2.67 -24.77 10.01
N PRO A 339 -2.10 -24.71 11.22
CA PRO A 339 -1.92 -23.44 11.94
C PRO A 339 -1.11 -22.42 11.14
N PHE A 340 -1.41 -21.13 11.34
CA PHE A 340 -0.70 -20.04 10.69
C PHE A 340 0.80 -20.07 11.00
N SER A 341 1.59 -20.05 9.93
CA SER A 341 2.99 -19.66 9.97
C SER A 341 3.37 -19.06 8.62
N TYR A 342 4.37 -18.17 8.62
CA TYR A 342 4.84 -17.52 7.40
C TYR A 342 5.26 -18.55 6.33
N THR A 343 6.03 -19.56 6.73
CA THR A 343 6.48 -20.64 5.83
C THR A 343 5.31 -21.44 5.27
N ARG A 344 4.31 -21.79 6.10
CA ARG A 344 3.14 -22.54 5.64
C ARG A 344 2.30 -21.72 4.66
N TRP A 345 2.16 -20.42 4.89
CA TRP A 345 1.42 -19.53 4.00
C TRP A 345 1.98 -19.58 2.56
N PHE A 346 3.30 -19.47 2.39
CA PHE A 346 3.92 -19.60 1.06
C PHE A 346 3.83 -21.02 0.48
N GLN A 347 3.92 -22.07 1.32
CA GLN A 347 3.74 -23.46 0.87
C GLN A 347 2.34 -23.72 0.34
N ASP A 348 1.31 -23.27 1.06
CA ASP A 348 -0.10 -23.47 0.67
C ASP A 348 -0.49 -22.56 -0.52
N LEU A 349 0.09 -21.36 -0.64
CA LEU A 349 -0.02 -20.52 -1.84
C LEU A 349 0.56 -21.24 -3.06
N LYS A 350 1.78 -21.78 -2.94
CA LYS A 350 2.44 -22.56 -4.00
C LYS A 350 1.64 -23.82 -4.38
N ALA A 351 0.89 -24.38 -3.43
CA ALA A 351 -0.02 -25.50 -3.67
C ALA A 351 -1.34 -25.10 -4.36
N GLY A 352 -1.55 -23.81 -4.66
CA GLY A 352 -2.71 -23.30 -5.39
C GLY A 352 -3.94 -23.05 -4.52
N ARG A 353 -3.82 -23.05 -3.19
CA ARG A 353 -4.95 -22.86 -2.26
C ARG A 353 -5.27 -21.38 -2.07
N SER A 354 -5.50 -20.65 -3.16
CA SER A 354 -5.59 -19.19 -3.12
C SER A 354 -6.77 -18.60 -3.89
N ILE A 355 -7.26 -17.46 -3.41
CA ILE A 355 -8.17 -16.57 -4.12
C ILE A 355 -7.55 -15.17 -4.11
N ALA A 356 -7.51 -14.50 -5.26
CA ALA A 356 -7.09 -13.10 -5.36
C ALA A 356 -8.30 -12.18 -5.57
N THR A 357 -8.34 -11.03 -4.90
CA THR A 357 -9.42 -10.02 -5.00
C THR A 357 -8.93 -8.64 -4.56
N ASN A 358 -9.47 -7.60 -5.18
CA ASN A 358 -9.43 -6.21 -4.69
C ASN A 358 -10.83 -5.68 -4.33
N GLY A 359 -11.79 -6.61 -4.17
CA GLY A 359 -13.19 -6.36 -3.88
C GLY A 359 -14.13 -6.85 -4.99
N PRO A 360 -15.36 -7.29 -4.65
CA PRO A 360 -15.85 -7.61 -3.31
C PRO A 360 -15.16 -8.85 -2.70
N LEU A 361 -15.33 -9.06 -1.39
CA LEU A 361 -14.93 -10.30 -0.74
C LEU A 361 -15.95 -11.39 -1.10
N LEU A 362 -15.47 -12.46 -1.72
CA LEU A 362 -16.30 -13.55 -2.24
C LEU A 362 -15.93 -14.86 -1.56
N GLU A 363 -16.95 -15.66 -1.26
CA GLU A 363 -16.79 -17.07 -0.91
C GLU A 363 -17.06 -17.90 -2.16
N VAL A 364 -16.05 -18.61 -2.62
CA VAL A 364 -16.12 -19.42 -3.84
C VAL A 364 -16.05 -20.88 -3.45
N TYR A 365 -16.95 -21.68 -4.02
CA TYR A 365 -16.95 -23.13 -3.89
C TYR A 365 -17.09 -23.74 -5.28
N VAL A 366 -16.24 -24.72 -5.60
CA VAL A 366 -16.34 -25.52 -6.83
C VAL A 366 -16.70 -26.93 -6.42
N GLU A 367 -17.88 -27.40 -6.84
CA GLU A 367 -18.41 -28.72 -6.45
C GLU A 367 -18.43 -28.94 -4.91
N GLY A 368 -18.67 -27.87 -4.15
CA GLY A 368 -18.69 -27.90 -2.69
C GLY A 368 -17.30 -27.91 -2.02
N GLN A 369 -16.22 -27.87 -2.80
CA GLN A 369 -14.85 -27.74 -2.29
C GLN A 369 -14.39 -26.27 -2.33
N PRO A 370 -13.58 -25.81 -1.34
CA PRO A 370 -12.85 -24.57 -1.48
C PRO A 370 -11.86 -24.66 -2.66
N PRO A 371 -11.52 -23.52 -3.30
CA PRO A 371 -10.65 -23.49 -4.47
C PRO A 371 -9.21 -23.97 -4.21
#